data_AF-A0A9D7LMN5-F1
#
_entry.id   AF-A0A9D7LMN5-F1
#
_cell.length_a   1.000
_cell.length_b   1.000
_cell.length_c   1.000
_cell.angle_alpha   90.00
_cell.angle_beta   90.00
_cell.angle_gamma   90.00
#
_symmetry.space_group_name_H-M   'P 1'
#
loop_
_entity.id
_entity.type
_entity.pdbx_description
1 polymer ?
#
loop_
_entity_poly.entity_id
_entity_poly.type
_entity_poly.pdbx_seq_one_letter_code
_entity_poly.pdbx_strand_id
1 'polypeptide(L)'
;MERNEAYREAEQKIEAARRSGAKELDLSVRRGGYKTPKLTALPESLGQFTQLQSLNLTNNQLTTLPEWLGQLTQLQSLNLSTN
;
A
#
# COMPACT_ATOMS: atom_id res chain seq x y z
N MET A 1 15.71 10.86 -2.57
CA MET A 1 15.18 9.58 -3.09
C MET A 1 14.06 9.95 -4.04
N GLU A 2 14.20 9.65 -5.33
CA GLU A 2 13.18 10.01 -6.32
C GLU A 2 11.89 9.23 -6.04
N ARG A 3 10.76 9.94 -5.90
CA ARG A 3 9.43 9.32 -5.81
C ARG A 3 9.18 8.59 -7.14
N ASN A 4 9.28 7.26 -7.12
CA ASN A 4 9.05 6.42 -8.28
C ASN A 4 7.56 6.41 -8.68
N GLU A 5 7.27 5.97 -9.91
CA GLU A 5 5.91 5.90 -10.44
C GLU A 5 4.96 5.05 -9.58
N ALA A 6 5.46 3.93 -9.02
CA ALA A 6 4.71 3.09 -8.09
C ALA A 6 4.23 3.87 -6.86
N TYR A 7 5.09 4.72 -6.28
CA TYR A 7 4.73 5.52 -5.12
C TYR A 7 3.58 6.48 -5.44
N ARG A 8 3.63 7.14 -6.60
CA ARG A 8 2.57 8.07 -7.03
C ARG A 8 1.25 7.33 -7.29
N GLU A 9 1.30 6.15 -7.91
CA GLU A 9 0.10 5.31 -8.06
C GLU A 9 -0.46 4.86 -6.71
N ALA A 10 0.40 4.47 -5.77
CA ALA A 10 -0.05 4.07 -4.44
C ALA A 10 -0.75 5.22 -3.72
N GLU A 11 -0.21 6.44 -3.76
CA GLU A 11 -0.89 7.62 -3.20
C GLU A 11 -2.27 7.85 -3.83
N GLN A 12 -2.40 7.71 -5.15
CA GLN A 12 -3.69 7.85 -5.83
C GLN A 12 -4.68 6.77 -5.40
N LYS A 13 -4.24 5.51 -5.29
CA LYS A 13 -5.08 4.41 -4.82
C LYS A 13 -5.53 4.59 -3.37
N ILE A 14 -4.63 5.05 -2.49
CA ILE A 14 -4.94 5.37 -1.09
C ILE A 14 -6.02 6.44 -1.04
N GLU A 15 -5.85 7.55 -1.76
CA GLU A 15 -6.81 8.65 -1.77
C GLU A 15 -8.16 8.22 -2.36
N ALA A 16 -8.16 7.45 -3.46
CA ALA A 16 -9.38 6.93 -4.06
C ALA A 16 -10.14 6.00 -3.09
N ALA A 17 -9.43 5.11 -2.39
CA ALA A 17 -10.00 4.22 -1.38
C ALA A 17 -10.53 4.98 -0.16
N ARG A 18 -9.83 6.04 0.28
CA ARG A 18 -10.31 6.91 1.37
C ARG A 18 -11.59 7.63 0.97
N ARG A 19 -11.64 8.20 -0.24
CA ARG A 19 -12.83 8.90 -0.75
C ARG A 19 -14.03 7.99 -0.93
N SER A 20 -13.81 6.74 -1.34
CA SER A 20 -14.89 5.76 -1.46
C SER A 20 -15.34 5.15 -0.13
N GLY A 21 -14.63 5.44 0.97
CA GLY A 21 -14.89 4.82 2.27
C GLY A 21 -14.53 3.33 2.30
N ALA A 22 -13.67 2.87 1.38
CA ALA A 22 -13.22 1.50 1.35
C ALA A 22 -12.47 1.16 2.65
N LYS A 23 -12.66 -0.08 3.11
CA LYS A 23 -11.92 -0.66 4.25
C LYS A 23 -10.83 -1.62 3.80
N GLU A 24 -10.71 -1.80 2.49
CA GLU A 24 -9.74 -2.69 1.87
C GLU A 24 -8.94 -1.90 0.85
N LEU A 25 -7.63 -2.11 0.84
CA LEU A 25 -6.71 -1.45 -0.07
C LEU A 25 -5.78 -2.48 -0.70
N ASP A 26 -5.81 -2.53 -2.03
CA ASP A 26 -4.94 -3.38 -2.83
C ASP A 26 -3.85 -2.56 -3.53
N LEU A 27 -2.63 -2.64 -3.00
CA LEU A 27 -1.41 -2.13 -3.61
C LEU A 27 -0.53 -3.27 -4.14
N SER A 28 -1.11 -4.46 -4.35
CA SER A 28 -0.36 -5.58 -4.91
C SER A 28 0.01 -5.36 -6.37
N VAL A 29 1.14 -5.94 -6.75
CA VAL A 29 1.64 -5.89 -8.12
C VAL A 29 1.18 -7.13 -8.87
N ARG A 30 0.30 -6.92 -9.85
CA ARG A 30 -0.16 -7.99 -10.74
C ARG A 30 0.99 -8.43 -11.64
N ARG A 31 1.31 -9.73 -11.65
CA ARG A 31 2.19 -10.33 -12.65
C ARG A 31 1.42 -10.45 -13.97
N GLY A 32 1.52 -9.43 -14.81
CA GLY A 32 1.16 -9.48 -16.22
C GLY A 32 2.37 -9.00 -17.03
N GLY A 33 2.46 -9.33 -18.32
CA GLY A 33 3.63 -9.02 -19.17
C GLY A 33 3.99 -7.53 -19.33
N TYR A 34 3.27 -6.63 -18.65
CA TYR A 34 3.58 -5.21 -18.56
C TYR A 34 4.34 -4.92 -17.26
N LYS A 35 5.38 -4.09 -17.36
CA LYS A 35 6.21 -3.67 -16.22
C LYS A 35 5.39 -2.82 -15.26
N THR A 36 4.74 -3.47 -14.30
CA THR A 36 4.10 -2.81 -13.17
C THR A 36 5.19 -2.39 -12.17
N PRO A 37 5.28 -1.10 -11.83
CA PRO A 37 6.31 -0.62 -10.93
C PRO A 37 6.04 -1.17 -9.52
N LYS A 38 7.10 -1.53 -8.79
CA LYS A 38 7.02 -2.12 -7.45
C LYS A 38 7.28 -1.09 -6.38
N LEU A 39 6.56 -1.18 -5.27
CA LEU A 39 6.80 -0.34 -4.10
C LEU A 39 8.05 -0.82 -3.36
N THR A 40 8.99 0.10 -3.14
CA THR A 40 10.16 -0.10 -2.27
C THR A 40 9.97 0.52 -0.89
N ALA A 41 9.02 1.46 -0.76
CA ALA A 41 8.59 2.09 0.47
C ALA A 41 7.08 2.36 0.44
N LEU A 42 6.43 2.38 1.61
CA LEU A 42 5.02 2.70 1.74
C LEU A 42 4.79 4.22 1.83
N PRO A 43 3.73 4.77 1.22
CA PRO A 43 3.40 6.18 1.35
C PRO A 43 2.96 6.55 2.76
N GLU A 44 3.44 7.69 3.27
CA GLU A 44 3.05 8.21 4.59
C GLU A 44 1.55 8.49 4.70
N SER A 45 0.89 8.80 3.58
CA SER A 45 -0.56 9.01 3.50
C SER A 45 -1.37 7.78 3.94
N LEU A 46 -0.79 6.57 3.85
CA LEU A 46 -1.42 5.34 4.33
C LEU A 46 -1.54 5.31 5.87
N GLY A 47 -0.63 5.96 6.60
CA GLY A 47 -0.70 6.03 8.07
C GLY A 47 -1.91 6.80 8.60
N GLN A 48 -2.50 7.67 7.78
CA GLN A 48 -3.74 8.38 8.10
C GLN A 48 -5.00 7.58 7.74
N PHE A 49 -4.88 6.40 7.13
CA PHE A 49 -6.00 5.56 6.72
C PHE A 49 -6.47 4.65 7.87
N THR A 50 -6.84 5.25 9.00
CA THR A 50 -7.12 4.55 10.27
C THR A 50 -8.32 3.59 10.24
N GLN A 51 -9.22 3.71 9.25
CA GLN A 51 -10.37 2.82 9.07
C GLN A 51 -10.05 1.56 8.24
N LEU A 52 -8.83 1.42 7.73
CA LEU A 52 -8.41 0.31 6.90
C LEU A 52 -8.41 -1.00 7.71
N GLN A 53 -9.05 -2.04 7.16
CA GLN A 53 -9.16 -3.36 7.76
C GLN A 53 -8.31 -4.40 7.03
N SER A 54 -8.12 -4.25 5.71
CA SER A 54 -7.33 -5.17 4.90
C SER A 54 -6.37 -4.40 3.99
N LEU A 55 -5.09 -4.76 4.05
CA LEU A 55 -4.04 -4.19 3.21
C LEU A 55 -3.29 -5.30 2.47
N ASN A 56 -3.38 -5.28 1.14
CA ASN A 56 -2.62 -6.19 0.28
C ASN A 56 -1.42 -5.47 -0.35
N LEU A 57 -0.22 -5.94 -0.03
CA LEU A 57 1.07 -5.46 -0.53
C LEU A 57 1.82 -6.56 -1.29
N THR A 58 1.14 -7.61 -1.74
CA THR A 58 1.75 -8.77 -2.41
C THR A 58 2.55 -8.36 -3.65
N ASN A 59 3.67 -9.04 -3.91
CA ASN A 59 4.55 -8.84 -5.08
C ASN A 59 5.28 -7.47 -5.16
N ASN A 60 5.47 -6.78 -4.05
CA ASN A 60 6.25 -5.54 -3.99
C ASN A 60 7.75 -5.83 -3.71
N GLN A 61 8.52 -4.81 -3.31
CA GLN A 61 9.93 -4.90 -2.92
C GLN A 61 10.16 -4.13 -1.61
N LEU A 62 9.21 -4.22 -0.68
CA LEU A 62 9.29 -3.53 0.58
C LEU A 62 10.35 -4.19 1.47
N THR A 63 11.43 -3.47 1.74
CA THR A 63 12.50 -3.94 2.63
C THR A 63 12.26 -3.53 4.09
N THR A 64 11.51 -2.46 4.30
CA THR A 64 11.17 -1.93 5.62
C THR A 64 9.70 -1.56 5.68
N LEU A 65 9.08 -1.82 6.82
CA LEU A 65 7.76 -1.30 7.15
C LEU A 65 7.91 -0.08 8.07
N PRO A 66 7.16 1.00 7.84
CA PRO A 66 7.21 2.18 8.66
C PRO A 66 6.50 1.98 10.01
N GLU A 67 6.98 2.67 11.04
CA GLU A 67 6.45 2.54 12.41
C GLU A 67 4.97 2.95 12.52
N TRP A 68 4.52 3.91 11.70
CA TRP A 68 3.12 4.33 11.67
C TRP A 68 2.16 3.20 11.25
N LEU A 69 2.65 2.10 10.66
CA LEU A 69 1.80 0.95 10.34
C LEU A 69 1.15 0.36 11.61
N GLY A 70 1.83 0.46 12.76
CA GLY A 70 1.28 0.07 14.06
C GLY A 70 0.16 0.97 14.58
N GLN A 71 -0.04 2.15 13.98
CA GLN A 71 -1.14 3.07 14.32
C GLN A 71 -2.45 2.72 13.61
N LEU A 72 -2.41 1.81 12.63
CA LEU A 72 -3.61 1.30 11.95
C LEU A 72 -4.32 0.27 12.83
N THR A 73 -4.92 0.74 13.93
CA THR A 73 -5.55 -0.10 14.96
C THR A 73 -6.71 -0.97 14.46
N GLN A 74 -7.33 -0.58 13.34
CA GLN A 74 -8.42 -1.32 12.71
C GLN A 74 -7.94 -2.37 11.69
N LEU A 75 -6.63 -2.43 11.41
CA LEU A 75 -6.08 -3.36 10.44
C LEU A 75 -6.13 -4.79 10.97
N GLN A 76 -6.88 -5.64 10.28
CA GLN A 76 -7.09 -7.04 10.64
C GLN A 76 -6.27 -7.99 9.76
N SER A 77 -6.00 -7.58 8.52
CA SER A 77 -5.26 -8.38 7.54
C SER A 77 -4.20 -7.54 6.85
N LEU A 78 -2.97 -8.05 6.86
CA LEU A 78 -1.83 -7.48 6.15
C LEU A 78 -1.16 -8.59 5.34
N ASN A 79 -1.23 -8.50 4.01
CA ASN A 79 -0.58 -9.47 3.13
C ASN A 79 0.69 -8.88 2.52
N LEU A 80 1.84 -9.43 2.93
CA LEU A 80 3.17 -9.05 2.46
C LEU A 80 3.83 -10.14 1.60
N SER A 81 3.06 -11.10 1.10
CA SER A 81 3.61 -12.23 0.34
C SER A 81 4.45 -11.74 -0.86
N THR A 82 5.61 -12.35 -1.08
CA THR A 82 6.49 -12.02 -2.22
C THR A 82 6.97 -10.54 -2.21
N ASN A 83 7.35 -10.01 -1.03
CA ASN A 83 8.12 -8.76 -0.90
C ASN A 83 9.62 -9.03 -0.84
#